data_AF-A0A2M8RX59-F1
#
_entry.id   AF-A0A2M8RX59-F1
#
_cell.length_a   1.000
_cell.length_b   1.000
_cell.length_c   1.000
_cell.angle_alpha   90.00
_cell.angle_beta   90.00
_cell.angle_gamma   90.00
#
_symmetry.space_group_name_H-M   'P 1'
#
loop_
_entity.id
_entity.type
_entity.pdbx_description
1 polymer ?
#
loop_
_entity_poly.entity_id
_entity_poly.type
_entity_poly.pdbx_seq_one_letter_code
_entity_poly.pdbx_strand_id
1 'polypeptide(L)'
;MRINTKLLLTAVFAVSALSALPTTAKEAQTAMPQQCEKLFKQTENLIAEAEKQPGTHTQLNKIKSKLKQSKQQILEMELATQIKSCDVGLARLSSKQQEN
;
A
#
# COMPACT_ATOMS: atom_id res chain seq x y z
N MET A 1 19.75 11.03 52.05
CA MET A 1 20.96 11.54 51.38
C MET A 1 20.78 11.33 49.89
N ARG A 2 20.53 12.41 49.13
CA ARG A 2 20.20 12.35 47.69
C ARG A 2 21.49 12.40 46.89
N ILE A 3 21.80 11.33 46.17
CA ILE A 3 22.97 11.25 45.30
C ILE A 3 22.52 11.71 43.91
N ASN A 4 22.96 12.92 43.53
CA ASN A 4 22.78 13.49 42.21
C ASN A 4 23.98 13.09 41.34
N THR A 5 23.79 12.17 40.40
CA THR A 5 24.81 11.80 39.43
C THR A 5 24.41 12.36 38.06
N LYS A 6 24.97 13.52 37.71
CA LYS A 6 25.13 13.93 36.31
C LYS A 6 26.39 13.23 35.75
N LEU A 7 26.49 13.17 34.42
CA LEU A 7 27.59 12.59 33.59
C LEU A 7 27.38 11.08 33.34
N LEU A 8 27.30 10.57 32.11
CA LEU A 8 28.16 10.79 30.95
C LEU A 8 27.43 10.47 29.62
N LEU A 9 27.72 11.28 28.60
CA LEU A 9 27.46 11.01 27.18
C LEU A 9 28.18 9.71 26.76
N THR A 10 27.45 8.75 26.19
CA THR A 10 28.03 7.66 25.40
C THR A 10 27.23 7.51 24.10
N ALA A 11 27.70 8.18 23.05
CA ALA A 11 27.22 7.97 21.69
C ALA A 11 27.92 6.72 21.14
N VAL A 12 27.24 5.58 21.20
CA VAL A 12 27.68 4.36 20.49
C VAL A 12 27.09 4.42 19.08
N PHE A 13 27.89 4.89 18.12
CA PHE A 13 27.61 4.66 16.71
C PHE A 13 27.98 3.21 16.38
N ALA A 14 26.99 2.31 16.46
CA ALA A 14 27.11 0.98 15.89
C ALA A 14 26.91 1.08 14.37
N VAL A 15 28.02 1.08 13.62
CA VAL A 15 27.99 0.82 12.17
C VAL A 15 27.68 -0.66 12.00
N SER A 16 26.40 -0.98 11.79
CA SER A 16 26.00 -2.29 11.28
C SER A 16 26.32 -2.35 9.79
N ALA A 17 27.28 -3.21 9.43
CA ALA A 17 27.61 -3.53 8.05
C ALA A 17 26.34 -3.97 7.29
N LEU A 18 26.00 -3.23 6.24
CA LEU A 18 24.88 -3.57 5.36
C LEU A 18 25.33 -4.70 4.44
N SER A 19 25.03 -5.93 4.84
CA SER A 19 25.18 -7.12 3.99
C SER A 19 24.33 -6.92 2.73
N ALA A 20 24.98 -6.72 1.59
CA ALA A 20 24.32 -6.68 0.30
C ALA A 20 23.69 -8.05 0.04
N LEU A 21 22.37 -8.15 0.17
CA LEU A 21 21.64 -9.31 -0.33
C LEU A 21 21.75 -9.32 -1.87
N PRO A 22 21.92 -10.48 -2.50
CA PRO A 22 21.77 -10.59 -3.94
C PRO A 22 20.31 -10.33 -4.29
N THR A 23 20.02 -9.12 -4.76
CA THR A 23 18.76 -8.82 -5.45
C THR A 23 18.70 -9.74 -6.67
N THR A 24 17.89 -10.79 -6.60
CA THR A 24 17.38 -11.46 -7.78
C THR A 24 16.43 -10.49 -8.48
N ALA A 25 16.99 -9.55 -9.24
CA ALA A 25 16.26 -8.74 -10.21
C ALA A 25 15.88 -9.66 -11.38
N LYS A 26 14.87 -10.51 -11.16
CA LYS A 26 14.22 -11.25 -12.22
C LYS A 26 13.10 -10.38 -12.78
N GLU A 27 13.36 -9.86 -13.99
CA GLU A 27 12.41 -9.25 -14.94
C GLU A 27 11.49 -8.16 -14.38
N ALA A 28 12.01 -6.92 -14.32
CA ALA A 28 11.19 -5.73 -14.10
C ALA A 28 11.21 -4.85 -15.36
N GLN A 29 10.37 -5.21 -16.33
CA GLN A 29 9.81 -4.24 -17.25
C GLN A 29 8.29 -4.47 -17.26
N THR A 30 7.54 -3.43 -16.85
CA THR A 30 6.11 -3.15 -17.11
C THR A 30 4.98 -3.95 -16.45
N ALA A 31 5.23 -4.91 -15.55
CA ALA A 31 4.13 -5.57 -14.82
C ALA A 31 3.79 -4.87 -13.49
N MET A 32 2.52 -4.52 -13.30
CA MET A 32 1.99 -3.96 -12.05
C MET A 32 2.19 -4.98 -10.90
N PRO A 33 2.57 -4.55 -9.68
CA PRO A 33 2.73 -5.45 -8.54
C PRO A 33 1.48 -6.27 -8.25
N GLN A 34 1.66 -7.53 -7.83
CA GLN A 34 0.52 -8.43 -7.56
C GLN A 34 -0.43 -7.90 -6.48
N GLN A 35 0.10 -7.18 -5.49
CA GLN A 35 -0.70 -6.55 -4.43
C GLN A 35 -1.65 -5.51 -5.00
N CYS A 36 -1.18 -4.71 -5.96
CA CYS A 36 -1.99 -3.73 -6.66
C CYS A 36 -3.03 -4.41 -7.56
N GLU A 37 -2.64 -5.48 -8.27
CA GLU A 37 -3.58 -6.27 -9.07
C GLU A 37 -4.73 -6.81 -8.23
N LYS A 38 -4.41 -7.39 -7.07
CA LYS A 38 -5.40 -7.90 -6.12
C LYS A 38 -6.32 -6.79 -5.62
N LEU A 39 -5.76 -5.65 -5.21
CA LEU A 39 -6.54 -4.51 -4.69
C LEU A 39 -7.53 -4.00 -5.73
N PHE A 40 -7.05 -3.73 -6.95
CA PHE A 40 -7.89 -3.20 -8.01
C PHE A 40 -8.96 -4.20 -8.42
N LYS A 41 -8.63 -5.48 -8.56
CA LYS A 41 -9.60 -6.53 -8.88
C LYS A 41 -10.69 -6.67 -7.82
N GLN A 42 -10.33 -6.67 -6.53
CA GLN A 42 -11.32 -6.72 -5.45
C GLN A 42 -12.23 -5.49 -5.47
N THR A 43 -11.67 -4.31 -5.72
CA THR A 43 -12.45 -3.06 -5.83
C THR A 43 -13.38 -3.07 -7.05
N GLU A 44 -12.91 -3.55 -8.20
CA GLU A 44 -13.72 -3.70 -9.43
C GLU A 44 -14.89 -4.68 -9.21
N ASN A 45 -14.67 -5.78 -8.48
CA ASN A 45 -15.75 -6.71 -8.13
C ASN A 45 -16.82 -6.05 -7.25
N LEU A 46 -16.41 -5.25 -6.26
CA LEU A 46 -17.35 -4.51 -5.41
C LEU A 46 -18.15 -3.46 -6.19
N ILE A 47 -17.48 -2.79 -7.14
CA ILE A 47 -18.14 -1.87 -8.07
C ILE A 47 -19.18 -2.62 -8.91
N ALA A 48 -18.83 -3.79 -9.45
CA ALA A 48 -19.74 -4.61 -10.26
C ALA A 48 -20.94 -5.14 -9.45
N GLU A 49 -20.76 -5.42 -8.15
CA GLU A 49 -21.85 -5.77 -7.25
C GLU A 49 -22.75 -4.56 -6.95
N ALA A 50 -22.15 -3.41 -6.66
CA ALA A 50 -22.87 -2.17 -6.43
C ALA A 50 -23.65 -1.69 -7.67
N GLU A 51 -23.18 -1.99 -8.88
CA GLU A 51 -23.92 -1.71 -10.13
C GLU A 51 -25.25 -2.44 -10.24
N LYS A 52 -25.39 -3.59 -9.57
CA LYS A 52 -26.65 -4.34 -9.55
C LYS A 52 -27.64 -3.79 -8.53
N GLN A 53 -27.21 -2.89 -7.63
CA GLN A 53 -28.03 -2.32 -6.58
C GLN A 53 -28.80 -1.09 -7.10
N PRO A 54 -30.15 -1.06 -6.96
CA PRO A 54 -30.96 0.06 -7.42
C PRO A 54 -30.57 1.37 -6.73
N GLY A 55 -30.49 2.47 -7.49
CA GLY A 55 -30.14 3.80 -6.98
C GLY A 55 -28.64 4.13 -6.91
N THR A 56 -27.75 3.21 -7.28
CA THR A 56 -26.30 3.37 -7.08
C THR A 56 -25.54 3.94 -8.31
N HIS A 57 -26.15 3.89 -9.51
CA HIS A 57 -25.47 4.18 -10.79
C HIS A 57 -24.81 5.58 -10.87
N THR A 58 -25.41 6.62 -10.29
CA THR A 58 -24.87 8.00 -10.38
C THR A 58 -23.55 8.15 -9.62
N GLN A 59 -23.40 7.44 -8.49
CA GLN A 59 -22.19 7.49 -7.67
C GLN A 59 -21.11 6.56 -8.21
N LEU A 60 -21.50 5.43 -8.79
CA LEU A 60 -20.60 4.44 -9.37
C LEU A 60 -19.71 5.00 -10.48
N ASN A 61 -20.24 5.86 -11.35
CA ASN A 61 -19.43 6.50 -12.40
C ASN A 61 -18.27 7.33 -11.83
N LYS A 62 -18.52 8.05 -10.73
CA LYS A 62 -17.47 8.82 -10.03
C LYS A 62 -16.44 7.89 -9.40
N ILE A 63 -16.88 6.78 -8.81
CA ILE A 63 -16.00 5.77 -8.19
C ILE A 63 -15.11 5.13 -9.26
N LYS A 64 -15.68 4.69 -10.39
CA LYS A 64 -14.93 4.13 -11.52
C LYS A 64 -13.88 5.10 -12.06
N SER A 65 -14.24 6.38 -12.22
CA SER A 65 -13.30 7.42 -12.66
C SER A 65 -12.13 7.59 -11.68
N LYS A 66 -12.42 7.69 -10.38
CA LYS A 66 -11.39 7.77 -9.33
C LYS A 66 -10.51 6.53 -9.25
N LEU A 67 -11.09 5.34 -9.44
CA LEU A 67 -10.32 4.09 -9.46
C LEU A 67 -9.33 4.07 -10.64
N LYS A 68 -9.79 4.47 -11.83
CA LYS A 68 -8.93 4.58 -13.02
C LYS A 68 -7.79 5.59 -12.79
N GLN A 69 -8.11 6.76 -12.25
CA GLN A 69 -7.10 7.77 -11.91
C GLN A 69 -6.09 7.24 -10.89
N SER A 70 -6.56 6.60 -9.82
CA SER A 70 -5.68 6.01 -8.79
C SER A 70 -4.76 4.95 -9.38
N LYS A 71 -5.27 4.11 -10.29
CA LYS A 71 -4.46 3.12 -11.00
C LYS A 71 -3.35 3.76 -11.82
N GLN A 72 -3.66 4.80 -12.59
CA GLN A 72 -2.65 5.56 -13.35
C GLN A 72 -1.60 6.18 -12.43
N GLN A 73 -2.06 6.87 -11.38
CA GLN A 73 -1.16 7.52 -10.43
C GLN A 73 -0.21 6.52 -9.75
N ILE A 74 -0.71 5.36 -9.33
CA ILE A 74 0.13 4.33 -8.70
C ILE A 74 1.17 3.81 -9.68
N LEU A 75 0.82 3.59 -10.94
CA LEU A 75 1.77 3.12 -11.95
C LEU A 75 2.91 4.12 -12.23
N GLU A 76 2.69 5.41 -11.96
CA GLU A 76 3.70 6.47 -12.05
C GLU A 76 4.60 6.56 -10.81
N MET A 77 4.27 5.85 -9.71
CA MET A 77 5.06 5.86 -8.48
C MET A 77 6.23 4.86 -8.55
N GLU A 78 7.20 5.03 -7.65
CA GLU A 78 8.26 4.05 -7.45
C GLU A 78 7.70 2.69 -6.96
N LEU A 79 8.24 1.58 -7.47
CA LEU A 79 7.79 0.20 -7.21
C LEU A 79 7.57 -0.11 -5.72
N ALA A 80 8.51 0.26 -4.85
CA ALA A 80 8.38 0.04 -3.40
C ALA A 80 7.19 0.80 -2.81
N THR A 81 6.92 2.00 -3.33
CA THR A 81 5.77 2.81 -2.93
C THR A 81 4.47 2.25 -3.49
N GLN A 82 4.47 1.70 -4.71
CA GLN A 82 3.31 1.00 -5.27
C GLN A 82 2.89 -0.15 -4.37
N ILE A 83 3.84 -1.03 -4.04
CA ILE A 83 3.63 -2.19 -3.16
C ILE A 83 3.02 -1.73 -1.83
N LYS A 84 3.66 -0.76 -1.16
CA LYS A 84 3.20 -0.25 0.14
C LYS A 84 1.81 0.37 0.06
N SER A 85 1.53 1.16 -0.97
CA SER A 85 0.22 1.79 -1.18
C SER A 85 -0.88 0.73 -1.33
N CYS A 86 -0.61 -0.30 -2.13
CA CYS A 86 -1.56 -1.37 -2.40
C CYS A 86 -1.78 -2.29 -1.19
N ASP A 87 -0.74 -2.57 -0.41
CA ASP A 87 -0.87 -3.33 0.86
C ASP A 87 -1.74 -2.59 1.88
N VAL A 88 -1.54 -1.27 2.03
CA VAL A 88 -2.39 -0.45 2.90
C VAL A 88 -3.83 -0.45 2.41
N GLY A 89 -4.05 -0.37 1.09
CA GLY A 89 -5.38 -0.47 0.49
C GLY A 89 -6.05 -1.80 0.77
N LEU A 90 -5.33 -2.92 0.61
CA LEU A 90 -5.83 -4.27 0.88
C LEU A 90 -6.20 -4.48 2.35
N ALA A 91 -5.36 -3.98 3.26
CA ALA A 91 -5.61 -4.08 4.69
C ALA A 91 -6.89 -3.32 5.09
N ARG A 92 -7.06 -2.09 4.59
CA ARG A 92 -8.28 -1.29 4.82
C ARG A 92 -9.53 -1.90 4.19
N LEU A 93 -9.39 -2.48 3.01
CA LEU A 93 -10.50 -3.15 2.35
C LEU A 93 -10.96 -4.37 3.15
N SER A 94 -9.99 -5.18 3.60
CA SER A 94 -10.24 -6.36 4.41
C SER A 94 -10.87 -6.02 5.76
N SER A 95 -10.42 -4.94 6.43
CA SER A 95 -11.01 -4.50 7.70
C SER A 95 -12.47 -4.06 7.52
N LYS A 96 -12.79 -3.36 6.43
CA LYS A 96 -14.17 -2.93 6.12
C LYS A 96 -15.10 -4.11 5.83
N GLN A 97 -14.58 -5.19 5.24
CA GLN A 97 -15.34 -6.41 5.00
C GLN A 97 -15.57 -7.24 6.27
N GLN A 98 -14.70 -7.10 7.28
CA GLN A 98 -14.84 -7.76 8.59
C GLN A 98 -15.77 -7.00 9.55
N GLU A 99 -16.00 -5.71 9.32
CA GLU A 99 -16.93 -4.87 10.10
C GLU A 99 -18.41 -5.08 9.73
N ASN A 100 -18.72 -6.04 8.84
CA ASN A 100 -20.05 -6.30 8.27
C ASN A 100 -20.39 -7.79 8.41
#